data_AF-A0A6V7JZI5-F1
#
_entry.id   AF-A0A6V7JZI5-F1
#
_cell.length_a   1.000
_cell.length_b   1.000
_cell.length_c   1.000
_cell.angle_alpha   90.00
_cell.angle_beta   90.00
_cell.angle_gamma   90.00
#
_symmetry.space_group_name_H-M   'P 1'
#
loop_
_entity.id
_entity.type
_entity.pdbx_description
1 polymer ?
#
loop_
_entity_poly.entity_id
_entity_poly.type
_entity_poly.pdbx_seq_one_letter_code
_entity_poly.pdbx_strand_id
1 'polypeptide(L)' 'EWSTVQQYIKEHPDFHQHFYECPEDISWVDYDFGENNTTKIPYDVLETPDAETVFKNHINQLQQEQRRL' A
#
# COMPACT_ATOMS: atom_id res chain seq x y z
N GLU A 1 2.71 2.34 13.86
CA GLU A 1 2.13 1.07 13.41
C GLU A 1 1.73 1.13 11.94
N TRP A 2 2.01 0.07 11.19
CA TRP A 2 1.70 -0.02 9.75
C TRP A 2 0.20 0.07 9.49
N SER A 3 -0.62 -0.56 10.33
CA SER A 3 -2.09 -0.48 10.29
C SER A 3 -2.63 0.95 10.30
N THR A 4 -2.05 1.85 11.10
CA THR A 4 -2.44 3.26 11.12
C THR A 4 -2.08 3.97 9.81
N VAL A 5 -0.92 3.64 9.23
CA VAL A 5 -0.50 4.20 7.94
C VAL A 5 -1.41 3.73 6.81
N GLN A 6 -1.81 2.46 6.82
CA GLN A 6 -2.79 1.92 5.87
C GLN A 6 -4.11 2.70 5.96
N GLN A 7 -4.62 2.97 7.17
CA GLN A 7 -5.82 3.78 7.34
C GLN A 7 -5.65 5.20 6.77
N TYR A 8 -4.52 5.86 7.01
CA TYR A 8 -4.25 7.17 6.42
C TYR A 8 -4.16 7.15 4.89
N ILE A 9 -3.59 6.08 4.31
CA ILE A 9 -3.58 5.90 2.86
C ILE A 9 -5.01 5.78 2.34
N LYS A 10 -5.87 5.00 3.02
CA LYS A 10 -7.28 4.80 2.66
C LYS A 10 -8.11 6.09 2.73
N GLU A 11 -7.83 6.95 3.70
CA GLU A 11 -8.53 8.23 3.89
C GLU A 11 -7.97 9.36 2.99
N HIS A 12 -6.89 9.10 2.23
CA HIS A 12 -6.26 10.11 1.40
C HIS A 12 -7.16 10.51 0.21
N PRO A 13 -7.27 11.81 -0.14
CA PRO A 13 -8.09 12.26 -1.27
C PRO A 13 -7.71 11.61 -2.60
N ASP A 14 -6.40 11.38 -2.80
CA ASP A 14 -5.87 10.76 -4.01
C ASP A 14 -5.88 9.22 -3.98
N PHE A 15 -6.53 8.59 -2.99
CA PHE A 15 -6.56 7.14 -2.83
C PHE A 15 -6.96 6.43 -4.13
N HIS A 16 -8.10 6.82 -4.72
CA HIS A 16 -8.64 6.24 -5.94
C HIS A 16 -7.79 6.49 -7.19
N GLN A 17 -6.78 7.36 -7.12
CA GLN A 17 -5.85 7.60 -8.21
C GLN A 17 -4.77 6.51 -8.27
N HIS A 18 -4.42 5.92 -7.13
CA HIS A 18 -3.31 4.97 -6.98
C HIS A 18 -3.73 3.58 -6.53
N PHE A 19 -4.85 3.49 -5.83
CA PHE A 19 -5.37 2.27 -5.25
C PHE A 19 -6.78 1.97 -5.77
N TYR A 20 -7.13 0.70 -5.69
CA TYR A 20 -8.49 0.23 -5.82
C TYR A 20 -8.83 -0.76 -4.72
N GLU A 21 -10.11 -0.90 -4.41
CA GLU A 21 -10.63 -1.90 -3.49
C GLU A 21 -11.17 -3.08 -4.31
N CYS A 22 -10.71 -4.28 -3.99
CA CYS A 22 -11.28 -5.49 -4.57
C CYS A 22 -12.67 -5.78 -3.98
N PRO A 23 -13.59 -6.37 -4.77
CA PRO A 23 -14.80 -6.96 -4.22
C PRO A 23 -14.45 -8.07 -3.21
N GLU A 24 -15.20 -8.16 -2.10
CA GLU A 24 -14.96 -9.17 -1.05
C GLU A 24 -15.06 -10.63 -1.57
N ASP A 25 -15.78 -10.85 -2.67
CA ASP A 25 -15.98 -12.17 -3.28
C ASP A 25 -14.81 -12.63 -4.17
N ILE A 26 -13.82 -11.75 -4.45
CA ILE A 26 -12.74 -12.02 -5.40
C ILE A 26 -11.39 -11.65 -4.79
N SER A 27 -10.46 -12.60 -4.79
CA SER A 27 -9.05 -12.34 -4.43
C SER A 27 -8.46 -11.31 -5.39
N TRP A 28 -7.72 -10.33 -4.86
CA TRP A 28 -7.06 -9.32 -5.68
C TRP A 28 -6.06 -9.88 -6.70
N VAL A 29 -5.55 -11.08 -6.45
CA VAL A 29 -4.67 -11.78 -7.39
C VAL A 29 -5.44 -12.25 -8.63
N ASP A 30 -6.72 -12.58 -8.44
CA ASP A 30 -7.62 -13.11 -9.48
C ASP A 30 -8.52 -12.02 -10.09
N TYR A 31 -8.49 -10.80 -9.54
CA TYR A 31 -9.29 -9.68 -10.02
C TYR A 31 -8.65 -9.02 -11.24
N ASP A 32 -9.27 -9.18 -12.41
CA ASP A 32 -8.87 -8.47 -13.61
C ASP A 32 -9.39 -7.02 -13.57
N PHE A 33 -8.50 -6.09 -13.18
CA PHE A 33 -8.81 -4.66 -13.04
C PHE A 33 -8.93 -3.92 -14.39
N GLY A 34 -8.76 -4.63 -15.51
CA GLY A 34 -8.84 -4.12 -16.88
C GLY A 34 -7.62 -3.31 -17.30
N GLU A 35 -7.26 -3.39 -18.60
CA GLU A 35 -6.04 -2.79 -19.17
C GLU A 35 -5.91 -1.26 -19.01
N ASN A 36 -7.01 -0.55 -18.72
CA ASN A 36 -7.02 0.91 -18.60
C ASN A 36 -6.53 1.43 -17.25
N ASN A 37 -6.24 0.54 -16.29
CA ASN A 37 -5.89 0.90 -14.93
C ASN A 37 -4.53 0.35 -14.48
N THR A 38 -3.59 0.17 -15.42
CA THR A 38 -2.26 -0.42 -15.21
C THR A 38 -1.39 0.24 -14.15
N THR A 39 -1.73 1.43 -13.69
CA THR A 39 -0.99 2.18 -12.67
C THR A 39 -1.55 2.01 -11.26
N LYS A 40 -2.75 1.45 -11.11
CA LYS A 40 -3.38 1.24 -9.80
C LYS A 40 -3.06 -0.15 -9.26
N ILE A 41 -2.93 -0.24 -7.95
CA ILE A 41 -2.68 -1.50 -7.23
C ILE A 41 -3.81 -1.78 -6.23
N PRO A 42 -4.09 -3.05 -5.91
CA PRO A 42 -5.12 -3.37 -4.94
C PRO A 42 -4.67 -2.90 -3.55
N TYR A 43 -5.58 -2.28 -2.80
CA TYR A 43 -5.30 -1.85 -1.44
C TYR A 43 -4.92 -3.03 -0.52
N ASP A 44 -5.51 -4.19 -0.76
CA ASP A 44 -5.25 -5.45 -0.04
C ASP A 44 -3.77 -5.88 -0.13
N VAL A 45 -3.01 -5.43 -1.14
CA VAL A 45 -1.56 -5.69 -1.22
C VAL A 45 -0.80 -5.14 -0.01
N LEU A 46 -1.32 -4.08 0.60
CA LEU A 46 -0.70 -3.46 1.78
C LEU A 46 -0.84 -4.35 3.02
N GLU A 47 -1.79 -5.29 3.04
CA GLU A 47 -1.96 -6.24 4.14
C GLU A 47 -0.91 -7.37 4.12
N THR A 48 -0.13 -7.46 3.04
CA THR A 48 0.93 -8.45 2.95
C THR A 48 2.07 -8.16 3.93
N PRO A 49 2.70 -9.20 4.52
CA PRO A 49 3.87 -9.02 5.38
C PRO A 49 5.04 -8.31 4.69
N ASP A 50 5.11 -8.45 3.36
CA ASP A 50 6.13 -7.82 2.54
C ASP A 50 5.97 -6.30 2.53
N ALA A 51 4.75 -5.79 2.39
CA ALA A 51 4.46 -4.36 2.44
C ALA A 51 4.84 -3.75 3.81
N GLU A 52 4.48 -4.43 4.90
CA GLU A 52 4.88 -4.00 6.25
C GLU A 52 6.40 -3.99 6.42
N THR A 53 7.09 -5.00 5.88
CA THR A 53 8.55 -5.10 5.94
C THR A 53 9.23 -3.97 5.16
N VAL A 54 8.73 -3.64 3.97
CA VAL A 54 9.22 -2.50 3.18
C VAL A 54 9.04 -1.19 3.94
N PHE A 55 7.88 -0.97 4.56
CA PHE A 55 7.64 0.21 5.40
C PHE A 55 8.63 0.29 6.57
N LYS A 56 8.80 -0.80 7.34
CA LYS A 56 9.76 -0.85 8.46
C LYS A 56 11.18 -0.57 8.01
N ASN A 57 11.60 -1.15 6.88
CA ASN A 57 12.91 -0.90 6.30
C ASN A 57 13.09 0.56 5.90
N HIS A 58 12.09 1.19 5.31
CA HIS A 58 12.13 2.60 4.96
C HIS A 58 12.29 3.51 6.19
N ILE A 59 11.51 3.26 7.25
CA ILE A 59 11.65 3.98 8.53
C ILE A 59 13.05 3.80 9.11
N ASN A 60 13.59 2.57 9.10
CA ASN A 60 14.93 2.29 9.59
C ASN A 60 16.01 3.06 8.82
N GLN A 61 15.88 3.15 7.48
CA GLN A 61 16.78 3.93 6.63
C GLN A 61 16.71 5.43 6.97
N LEU A 62 15.51 6.01 7.05
CA LEU A 62 15.33 7.42 7.41
C LEU A 62 15.94 7.76 8.77
N GLN A 63 15.75 6.89 9.76
CA GLN A 63 16.36 7.07 11.07
C GLN A 63 17.88 6.94 11.03
N GLN A 64 18.43 6.06 10.19
CA GLN A 64 19.87 5.93 10.02
C GLN A 64 20.49 7.18 9.36
N GLU A 65 19.80 7.77 8.38
CA GLU A 65 20.21 9.03 7.76
C GLU A 65 20.19 10.19 8.75
N GLN A 66 19.14 10.32 9.56
CA GLN A 66 19.09 11.36 10.61
C GLN A 66 20.20 11.21 11.66
N ARG A 67 20.61 9.99 12.00
CA ARG A 67 21.71 9.74 12.95
C ARG A 67 23.10 10.03 12.37
N ARG A 68 23.22 10.15 11.05
CA ARG A 68 24.48 10.47 10.36
C ARG A 68 24.72 11.98 10.23
N LEU A 69 23.68 12.80 10.40
CA LEU A 69 23.72 14.27 10.49
C LEU A 69 24.06 14.71 11.92
#